data_AF-A0A5B8S692-F1
#
_entry.id   AF-A0A5B8S692-F1
#
_cell.length_a   1.000
_cell.length_b   1.000
_cell.length_c   1.000
_cell.angle_alpha   90.00
_cell.angle_beta   90.00
_cell.angle_gamma   90.00
#
_symmetry.space_group_name_H-M   'P 1'
#
loop_
_entity.id
_entity.type
_entity.pdbx_description
1 polymer ?
#
loop_
_entity_poly.entity_id
_entity_poly.type
_entity_poly.pdbx_seq_one_letter_code
_entity_poly.pdbx_strand_id
1 'polypeptide(L)'
;MGIVLGLIVCVLLPAALSWGICSGMRVLSPSSSRRRRVALAAVLAGLLPVTVPLISVLDVEYPEGLIAVVAILLIGVLIALLVGLPVAIRATRCDFPA
;
A
#
# COMPACT_ATOMS: atom_id res chain seq x y z
N MET A 1 12.57 0.86 20.25
CA MET A 1 12.58 0.08 18.98
C MET A 1 11.19 -0.11 18.37
N GLY A 2 10.15 -0.46 19.13
CA GLY A 2 8.81 -0.69 18.57
C GLY A 2 8.21 0.46 17.76
N ILE A 3 8.35 1.71 18.22
CA ILE A 3 7.86 2.90 17.49
C ILE A 3 8.57 3.06 16.14
N VAL A 4 9.88 2.84 16.11
CA VAL A 4 10.70 2.95 14.90
C VAL A 4 10.30 1.88 13.89
N LEU A 5 10.11 0.63 14.35
CA LEU A 5 9.59 -0.46 13.52
C LEU A 5 8.20 -0.16 12.97
N GLY A 6 7.30 0.37 13.81
CA GLY A 6 5.97 0.78 13.39
C GLY A 6 5.99 1.86 12.30
N LEU A 7 6.84 2.88 12.43
CA LEU A 7 7.02 3.91 11.40
C LEU A 7 7.59 3.34 10.10
N ILE A 8 8.54 2.40 10.19
CA ILE A 8 9.11 1.77 9.00
C ILE A 8 8.04 0.98 8.25
N VAL A 9 7.32 0.10 8.94
CA VAL A 9 6.36 -0.83 8.34
C VAL A 9 5.10 -0.12 7.88
N CYS A 10 4.58 0.82 8.66
CA CYS A 10 3.29 1.48 8.37
C CYS A 10 3.42 2.72 7.50
N VAL A 11 4.62 3.31 7.38
CA VAL A 11 4.80 4.59 6.66
C VAL A 11 5.90 4.53 5.61
N LEU A 12 7.15 4.24 5.98
CA LEU A 12 8.27 4.28 5.02
C LEU A 12 8.13 3.23 3.92
N LEU A 13 7.76 2.01 4.28
CA LEU A 13 7.67 0.88 3.35
C LEU A 13 6.49 1.08 2.36
N PRO A 14 5.26 1.42 2.80
CA PRO A 14 4.17 1.78 1.89
C PRO A 14 4.51 2.98 1.00
N ALA A 15 5.15 4.01 1.55
CA ALA A 15 5.56 5.18 0.76
C ALA A 15 6.57 4.81 -0.34
N ALA A 16 7.59 4.02 0.01
CA ALA A 16 8.59 3.54 -0.95
C ALA A 16 7.95 2.66 -2.03
N LEU A 17 7.03 1.76 -1.66
CA LEU A 17 6.29 0.93 -2.61
C LEU A 17 5.44 1.77 -3.55
N SER A 18 4.63 2.70 -3.03
CA SER A 18 3.80 3.56 -3.88
C SER A 18 4.63 4.39 -4.86
N TRP A 19 5.76 4.95 -4.40
CA TRP A 19 6.66 5.71 -5.25
C TRP A 19 7.35 4.83 -6.30
N GLY A 20 7.85 3.67 -5.90
CA GLY A 20 8.51 2.71 -6.78
C GLY A 20 7.59 2.16 -7.85
N ILE A 21 6.35 1.79 -7.50
CA ILE A 21 5.36 1.28 -8.45
C ILE A 21 4.96 2.38 -9.43
N CYS A 22 4.69 3.59 -8.95
CA CYS A 22 4.38 4.72 -9.83
C CYS A 22 5.53 5.02 -10.81
N SER A 23 6.78 5.02 -10.32
CA SER A 23 7.97 5.30 -11.13
C SER A 23 8.26 4.17 -12.13
N GLY A 24 8.15 2.92 -11.71
CA GLY A 24 8.31 1.76 -12.60
C GLY A 24 7.25 1.70 -13.69
N MET A 25 6.00 2.00 -13.36
CA MET A 25 4.91 2.05 -14.34
C MET A 25 5.06 3.18 -15.37
N ARG A 26 5.72 4.30 -15.01
CA ARG A 26 6.07 5.34 -15.99
C ARG A 26 7.04 4.82 -17.05
N VAL A 27 8.06 4.08 -16.62
CA VAL A 27 9.08 3.53 -17.51
C VAL A 27 8.53 2.38 -18.36
N LEU A 28 7.77 1.48 -17.75
CA LEU A 28 7.29 0.25 -18.40
C LEU A 28 6.02 0.44 -19.23
N SER A 29 5.17 1.42 -18.89
CA SER A 29 3.88 1.62 -19.57
C SER A 29 3.51 3.10 -19.61
N PRO A 30 4.23 3.94 -20.39
CA PRO A 30 4.05 5.39 -20.42
C PRO A 30 2.63 5.85 -20.85
N SER A 31 1.90 5.03 -21.61
CA SER A 31 0.51 5.30 -22.04
C SER A 31 -0.55 5.03 -20.97
N SER A 32 -0.21 4.42 -19.84
CA SER A 32 -1.21 4.08 -18.82
C SER A 32 -1.76 5.35 -18.16
N SER A 33 -3.08 5.42 -17.97
CA SER A 33 -3.72 6.59 -17.36
C SER A 33 -3.22 6.87 -15.93
N ARG A 34 -3.04 8.15 -15.60
CA ARG A 34 -2.59 8.62 -14.28
C ARG A 34 -3.42 8.04 -13.13
N ARG A 35 -4.75 7.97 -13.31
CA ARG A 35 -5.68 7.40 -12.33
C ARG A 35 -5.38 5.92 -12.04
N ARG A 36 -5.07 5.13 -13.09
CA ARG A 36 -4.76 3.70 -12.94
C ARG A 36 -3.42 3.49 -12.23
N ARG A 37 -2.40 4.31 -12.53
CA ARG A 37 -1.10 4.27 -11.82
C ARG A 37 -1.26 4.51 -10.33
N VAL A 38 -1.99 5.58 -9.97
CA VAL A 38 -2.22 5.96 -8.58
C VAL A 38 -3.00 4.89 -7.83
N ALA A 39 -4.08 4.36 -8.43
CA ALA A 39 -4.88 3.31 -7.82
C ALA A 39 -4.05 2.06 -7.54
N LEU A 40 -3.29 1.56 -8.52
CA LEU A 40 -2.46 0.36 -8.34
C LEU A 40 -1.36 0.58 -7.30
N ALA A 41 -0.69 1.72 -7.34
CA ALA A 41 0.38 2.03 -6.41
C ALA A 41 -0.11 2.19 -4.96
N ALA A 42 -1.30 2.78 -4.75
CA ALA A 42 -1.90 2.91 -3.43
C ALA A 42 -2.39 1.56 -2.89
N VAL A 43 -3.08 0.78 -3.73
CA VAL A 43 -3.61 -0.55 -3.37
C VAL A 43 -2.47 -1.49 -3.00
N LEU A 44 -1.44 -1.59 -3.84
CA LEU A 44 -0.30 -2.48 -3.58
C LEU A 44 0.48 -2.04 -2.34
N ALA A 45 0.67 -0.74 -2.12
CA ALA A 45 1.36 -0.25 -0.93
C ALA A 45 0.61 -0.53 0.38
N GLY A 46 -0.73 -0.60 0.36
CA GLY A 46 -1.51 -0.96 1.55
C GLY A 46 -1.69 -2.46 1.74
N LEU A 47 -1.78 -3.24 0.66
CA LEU A 47 -1.99 -4.69 0.75
C LEU A 47 -0.71 -5.48 0.99
N LEU A 48 0.41 -5.15 0.32
CA LEU A 48 1.65 -5.94 0.43
C LEU A 48 2.17 -6.09 1.87
N PRO A 49 2.24 -5.02 2.68
CA PRO A 49 2.74 -5.14 4.05
C PRO A 49 1.82 -5.97 4.96
N VAL A 50 0.57 -6.11 4.55
CA VAL A 50 -0.51 -6.70 5.33
C VAL A 50 -0.74 -8.18 4.97
N THR A 51 -0.15 -8.66 3.86
CA THR A 51 -0.24 -10.08 3.47
C THR A 51 0.41 -11.01 4.49
N VAL A 52 1.58 -10.65 5.03
CA VAL A 52 2.29 -11.46 6.03
C VAL A 52 1.45 -11.68 7.29
N PRO A 53 0.98 -10.64 8.00
CA PRO A 53 0.14 -10.83 9.17
C PRO A 53 -1.20 -11.50 8.82
N LEU A 54 -1.75 -11.26 7.62
CA LEU A 54 -2.96 -11.94 7.17
C LEU A 54 -2.77 -13.46 7.11
N ILE A 55 -1.66 -13.93 6.52
CA ILE A 55 -1.34 -15.36 6.42
C ILE A 55 -1.16 -15.97 7.81
N SER A 56 -0.48 -15.27 8.73
CA SER A 56 -0.25 -15.76 10.09
C SER A 56 -1.52 -15.97 10.92
N VAL A 57 -2.62 -15.32 10.55
CA VAL A 57 -3.90 -15.39 11.27
C VAL A 57 -4.85 -16.43 10.66
N LEU A 58 -4.55 -16.96 9.47
CA LEU A 58 -5.39 -17.99 8.82
C LEU A 58 -5.47 -19.30 9.60
N ASP A 59 -4.47 -19.59 10.45
CA ASP A 59 -4.44 -20.80 11.29
C ASP A 59 -5.24 -20.66 12.59
N VAL A 60 -5.86 -19.50 12.85
CA VAL A 60 -6.64 -19.23 14.07
C VAL A 60 -8.09 -19.70 13.91
N GLU A 61 -8.60 -20.38 14.94
CA GLU A 61 -9.97 -20.89 14.96
C GLU A 61 -11.03 -19.78 14.90
N TYR A 62 -12.21 -20.15 14.41
CA TYR A 62 -13.37 -19.26 14.37
C TYR A 62 -13.94 -19.07 15.78
N PRO A 63 -14.32 -17.84 16.21
CA PRO A 63 -14.47 -16.60 15.43
C PRO A 63 -13.28 -15.63 15.48
N GLU A 64 -12.26 -15.91 16.29
CA GLU A 64 -11.17 -14.99 16.58
C GLU A 64 -10.32 -14.69 15.34
N GLY A 65 -10.07 -15.72 14.51
CA GLY A 65 -9.36 -15.56 13.23
C GLY A 65 -10.07 -14.61 12.27
N LEU A 66 -11.41 -14.67 12.20
CA LEU A 66 -12.19 -13.78 11.32
C LEU A 66 -12.05 -12.32 11.75
N ILE A 67 -12.15 -12.03 13.04
CA ILE A 67 -12.02 -10.67 13.60
C ILE A 67 -10.64 -10.10 13.27
N ALA A 68 -9.59 -10.91 13.48
CA ALA A 68 -8.23 -10.50 13.21
C ALA A 68 -7.98 -10.27 11.70
N VAL A 69 -8.50 -11.14 10.82
CA VAL A 69 -8.47 -10.93 9.35
C VAL A 69 -9.11 -9.60 8.96
N VAL A 70 -10.30 -9.30 9.47
CA VAL A 70 -11.01 -8.05 9.15
C VAL A 70 -10.23 -6.84 9.66
N ALA A 71 -9.69 -6.89 10.88
CA ALA A 71 -8.89 -5.82 11.45
C ALA A 71 -7.61 -5.54 10.61
N ILE A 72 -6.92 -6.61 10.21
CA ILE A 72 -5.70 -6.54 9.38
C ILE A 72 -6.01 -5.91 8.02
N LEU A 73 -7.09 -6.34 7.35
CA LEU A 73 -7.52 -5.75 6.08
C LEU A 73 -7.88 -4.26 6.21
N LEU A 74 -8.59 -3.88 7.28
CA LEU A 74 -8.92 -2.48 7.54
C LEU A 74 -7.67 -1.62 7.74
N ILE A 75 -6.66 -2.14 8.44
CA ILE A 75 -5.36 -1.46 8.60
C ILE A 75 -4.69 -1.28 7.22
N GLY A 76 -4.71 -2.30 6.36
CA GLY A 76 -4.16 -2.18 5.00
C GLY A 76 -4.86 -1.12 4.16
N VAL A 77 -6.19 -1.02 4.26
CA VAL A 77 -6.96 0.04 3.61
C VAL A 77 -6.59 1.42 4.16
N LEU A 78 -6.45 1.56 5.48
CA LEU A 78 -6.01 2.82 6.10
C LEU A 78 -4.62 3.24 5.61
N ILE A 79 -3.67 2.30 5.54
CA ILE A 79 -2.31 2.58 5.03
C ILE A 79 -2.38 2.99 3.55
N ALA A 80 -3.16 2.28 2.73
CA ALA A 80 -3.36 2.63 1.33
C ALA A 80 -3.88 4.07 1.17
N LEU A 81 -4.86 4.48 1.98
CA LEU A 81 -5.49 5.79 1.89
C LEU A 81 -4.65 6.92 2.50
N LEU A 82 -4.05 6.70 3.67
CA LEU A 82 -3.34 7.73 4.44
C LEU A 82 -1.90 7.93 3.97
N VAL A 83 -1.26 6.89 3.43
CA VAL A 83 0.16 6.93 3.03
C VAL A 83 0.30 6.66 1.53
N GLY A 84 -0.23 5.55 1.03
CA GLY A 84 -0.02 5.14 -0.35
C GLY A 84 -0.59 6.12 -1.37
N LEU A 85 -1.84 6.55 -1.17
CA LEU A 85 -2.54 7.48 -2.05
C LEU A 85 -1.88 8.86 -2.14
N PRO A 86 -1.57 9.58 -1.03
CA PRO A 86 -0.93 10.89 -1.13
C PRO A 86 0.47 10.80 -1.74
N VAL A 87 1.24 9.74 -1.44
CA VAL A 87 2.56 9.53 -2.05
C VAL A 87 2.44 9.26 -3.54
N ALA A 88 1.51 8.41 -3.97
CA ALA A 88 1.26 8.14 -5.39
C ALA A 88 0.76 9.39 -6.16
N ILE A 89 -0.12 10.19 -5.55
CA ILE A 89 -0.56 11.47 -6.14
C ILE A 89 0.63 12.41 -6.28
N ARG A 90 1.46 12.57 -5.24
CA ARG A 90 2.64 13.44 -5.27
C ARG A 90 3.66 12.96 -6.31
N ALA A 91 3.92 11.65 -6.36
CA ALA A 91 4.79 11.05 -7.35
C ALA A 91 4.32 11.42 -8.76
N THR A 92 3.01 11.33 -9.02
CA THR A 92 2.38 11.59 -10.32
C THR A 92 2.02 13.06 -10.61
N ARG A 93 2.34 14.02 -9.73
CA ARG A 93 2.05 15.45 -9.96
C ARG A 93 2.99 16.11 -10.97
N CYS A 94 4.21 15.58 -11.10
CA CYS A 94 5.20 16.05 -12.09
C CYS A 94 5.15 15.23 -13.39
N ASP A 95 4.14 14.38 -13.58
CA ASP A 95 3.84 13.87 -14.91
C ASP A 95 3.38 15.07 -15.75
N PHE A 96 4.21 15.51 -16.69
CA PHE A 96 3.85 16.49 -17.71
C PHE A 96 2.48 16.13 -18.31
N PRO A 97 1.65 17.11 -18.71
CA PRO A 97 0.47 16.81 -19.50
C PRO A 97 0.96 16.17 -20.81
N ALA A 98 0.68 14.88 -20.96
CA ALA A 98 0.72 14.21 -22.26
C ALA A 98 -0.39 14.78 -23.14
#